data_AF-A0AAN8FCC3-F1
#
_entry.id   AF-A0AAN8FCC3-F1
#
_cell.length_a   1.000
_cell.length_b   1.000
_cell.length_c   1.000
_cell.angle_alpha   90.00
_cell.angle_beta   90.00
_cell.angle_gamma   90.00
#
_symmetry.space_group_name_H-M   'P 1'
#
loop_
_entity.id
_entity.type
_entity.pdbx_description
1 polymer ?
#
loop_
_entity_poly.entity_id
_entity_poly.type
_entity_poly.pdbx_seq_one_letter_code
_entity_poly.pdbx_strand_id
1 'polypeptide(L)'
;MNFTKGLPTSLVMGSEQQWDKENAWPPMVHMVIEGFRTTGEPDLMKVAEKMATSWLTVTYQAFIRTHAMFEKYNVTTLTEEMSAGGGGEYEVQ
;
A
#
# COMPACT_ATOMS: atom_id res chain seq x y z
N MET A 1 15.79 -0.98 -1.65
CA MET A 1 14.71 -0.03 -1.28
C MET A 1 13.84 -0.72 -0.26
N ASN A 2 13.69 -0.17 0.94
CA ASN A 2 13.03 -0.84 2.07
C ASN A 2 11.62 -0.27 2.26
N PHE A 3 10.72 -0.56 1.32
CA PHE A 3 9.29 -0.21 1.46
C PHE A 3 8.63 -1.31 2.31
N THR A 4 8.79 -1.21 3.63
CA THR A 4 8.45 -2.28 4.57
C THR A 4 6.95 -2.47 4.79
N LYS A 5 6.10 -1.55 4.32
CA LYS A 5 4.67 -1.53 4.68
C LYS A 5 3.70 -1.50 3.51
N GLY A 6 4.17 -1.33 2.28
CA GLY A 6 3.30 -1.37 1.09
C GLY A 6 4.02 -0.95 -0.18
N LEU A 7 3.28 -0.93 -1.29
CA LEU A 7 3.79 -0.56 -2.60
C LEU A 7 3.43 0.91 -2.89
N PRO A 8 4.40 1.84 -2.90
CA PRO A 8 4.10 3.23 -3.23
C PRO A 8 3.68 3.35 -4.70
N THR A 9 2.81 4.32 -4.96
CA THR A 9 2.26 4.58 -6.30
C THR A 9 3.35 4.97 -7.30
N SER A 10 4.32 5.76 -6.84
CA SER A 10 5.47 6.21 -7.64
C SER A 10 6.73 6.35 -6.78
N LEU A 11 7.86 6.66 -7.42
CA LEU A 11 9.12 7.00 -6.76
C LEU A 11 9.37 8.51 -6.68
N VAL A 12 8.42 9.35 -7.11
CA VAL A 12 8.56 10.81 -7.16
C VAL A 12 8.55 11.37 -5.74
N MET A 13 9.66 11.98 -5.33
CA MET A 13 9.82 12.58 -4.00
C MET A 13 9.19 13.98 -3.93
N GLY A 14 8.63 14.33 -2.76
CA GLY A 14 8.18 15.71 -2.48
C GLY A 14 6.96 16.17 -3.29
N SER A 15 6.26 15.23 -3.93
CA SER A 15 4.98 15.50 -4.57
C SER A 15 3.88 15.56 -3.51
N GLU A 16 2.96 16.51 -3.68
CA GLU A 16 1.72 16.60 -2.90
C GLU A 16 0.54 15.96 -3.65
N GLN A 17 0.78 15.24 -4.76
CA GLN A 17 -0.27 14.59 -5.55
C GLN A 17 -0.71 13.26 -4.94
N GLN A 18 -1.98 12.90 -5.15
CA GLN A 18 -2.54 11.64 -4.59
C GLN A 18 -1.89 10.38 -5.18
N TRP A 19 -1.39 10.48 -6.41
CA TRP A 19 -0.85 9.38 -7.20
C TRP A 19 0.68 9.32 -7.18
N ASP A 20 1.29 9.81 -6.12
CA ASP A 20 2.74 9.80 -5.96
C ASP A 20 3.19 9.11 -4.66
N LYS A 21 4.48 9.25 -4.36
CA LYS A 21 5.13 8.65 -3.22
C LYS A 21 4.39 8.99 -1.91
N GLU A 22 4.54 8.07 -0.95
CA GLU A 22 3.85 7.97 0.34
C GLU A 22 2.46 7.37 0.24
N ASN A 23 1.73 7.50 -0.86
CA ASN A 23 0.45 6.82 -1.02
C ASN A 23 0.59 5.44 -1.67
N ALA A 24 -0.16 4.47 -1.15
CA ALA A 24 -0.46 3.20 -1.80
C ALA A 24 -1.96 3.07 -2.04
N TRP A 25 -2.33 2.71 -3.25
CA TRP A 25 -3.71 2.48 -3.66
C TRP A 25 -4.02 0.98 -3.65
N PRO A 26 -5.08 0.53 -2.94
CA PRO A 26 -5.52 -0.87 -2.93
C PRO A 26 -5.59 -1.53 -4.33
N PRO A 27 -6.13 -0.90 -5.40
CA PRO A 27 -6.18 -1.53 -6.72
C PRO A 27 -4.79 -1.81 -7.31
N MET A 28 -3.80 -0.93 -7.10
CA MET A 28 -2.44 -1.14 -7.60
C MET A 28 -1.72 -2.25 -6.85
N VAL A 29 -1.90 -2.30 -5.53
CA VAL A 29 -1.36 -3.38 -4.70
C VAL A 29 -1.93 -4.73 -5.16
N HIS A 30 -3.25 -4.79 -5.41
CA HIS A 30 -3.91 -5.99 -5.92
C HIS A 30 -3.38 -6.42 -7.30
N MET A 31 -3.22 -5.50 -8.25
CA MET A 31 -2.69 -5.83 -9.58
C MET A 31 -1.29 -6.45 -9.52
N VAL A 32 -0.41 -5.96 -8.65
CA VAL A 32 0.94 -6.53 -8.50
C VAL A 32 0.90 -7.90 -7.83
N ILE A 33 0.10 -8.07 -6.77
CA ILE A 33 -0.08 -9.37 -6.10
C ILE A 33 -0.59 -10.41 -7.09
N GLU A 34 -1.64 -10.11 -7.84
CA GLU A 34 -2.21 -11.04 -8.82
C GLU A 34 -1.26 -11.32 -9.98
N GLY A 35 -0.51 -10.30 -10.41
CA GLY A 35 0.54 -10.46 -11.41
C GLY A 35 1.59 -11.49 -10.98
N PHE A 36 2.05 -11.45 -9.72
CA PHE A 36 3.02 -12.41 -9.20
C PHE A 36 2.40 -13.79 -8.92
N ARG A 37 1.18 -13.83 -8.35
CA ARG A 37 0.46 -15.06 -8.01
C ARG A 37 0.18 -15.94 -9.23
N THR A 38 0.01 -15.34 -10.41
CA THR A 38 -0.39 -16.04 -11.64
C THR A 38 0.78 -16.42 -12.56
N THR A 39 2.03 -16.14 -12.18
CA THR A 39 3.22 -16.43 -13.00
C THR A 39 3.52 -17.92 -13.15
N GLY A 40 3.10 -18.75 -12.18
CA GLY A 40 3.54 -20.15 -12.08
C GLY A 40 4.98 -20.33 -11.61
N GLU A 41 5.70 -19.24 -11.31
CA GLU A 41 7.05 -19.29 -10.75
C GLU A 41 6.94 -19.35 -9.20
N PRO A 42 7.49 -20.38 -8.53
CA PRO A 42 7.29 -20.59 -7.09
C PRO A 42 7.78 -19.45 -6.18
N ASP A 43 8.92 -18.83 -6.47
CA ASP A 43 9.45 -17.73 -5.69
C ASP A 43 8.58 -16.47 -5.83
N LEU A 44 8.11 -16.14 -7.03
CA LEU A 44 7.20 -15.02 -7.26
C LEU A 44 5.84 -15.25 -6.60
N MET A 45 5.30 -16.47 -6.67
CA MET A 45 4.07 -16.84 -5.97
C MET A 45 4.20 -16.68 -4.46
N LYS A 46 5.36 -17.05 -3.88
CA LYS A 46 5.66 -16.86 -2.46
C LYS A 46 5.79 -15.38 -2.09
N VAL A 47 6.36 -14.56 -2.98
CA VAL A 47 6.38 -13.10 -2.80
C VAL A 47 4.97 -12.54 -2.82
N ALA A 48 4.09 -13.00 -3.72
CA ALA A 48 2.69 -12.57 -3.79
C ALA A 48 1.95 -12.86 -2.47
N GLU A 49 2.09 -14.06 -1.94
CA GLU A 49 1.49 -14.46 -0.65
C GLU A 49 1.98 -13.57 0.49
N LYS A 50 3.30 -13.32 0.55
CA LYS A 50 3.90 -12.43 1.56
C LYS A 50 3.35 -11.01 1.44
N MET A 51 3.27 -10.47 0.23
CA MET A 51 2.74 -9.13 -0.04
C MET A 51 1.26 -9.01 0.38
N ALA A 52 0.43 -9.99 0.01
CA ALA A 52 -0.98 -10.03 0.38
C ALA A 52 -1.17 -10.09 1.90
N THR A 53 -0.43 -10.99 2.56
CA THR A 53 -0.49 -11.15 4.03
C THR A 53 -0.05 -9.87 4.73
N SER A 54 1.06 -9.26 4.29
CA SER A 54 1.53 -8.00 4.86
C SER A 54 0.51 -6.88 4.66
N TRP A 55 -0.03 -6.70 3.46
CA TRP A 55 -1.03 -5.68 3.14
C TRP A 55 -2.29 -5.83 4.00
N LEU A 56 -2.89 -7.02 4.04
CA LEU A 56 -4.08 -7.29 4.85
C LEU A 56 -3.83 -7.05 6.34
N THR A 57 -2.65 -7.44 6.83
CA THR A 57 -2.29 -7.22 8.24
C THR A 57 -2.29 -5.73 8.57
N VAL A 58 -1.60 -4.91 7.78
CA VAL A 58 -1.46 -3.47 8.08
C VAL A 58 -2.75 -2.69 7.86
N THR A 59 -3.54 -3.00 6.82
CA THR A 59 -4.83 -2.35 6.59
C THR A 59 -5.87 -2.77 7.62
N TYR A 60 -5.86 -4.03 8.07
CA TYR A 60 -6.74 -4.49 9.14
C TYR A 60 -6.38 -3.83 10.48
N GLN A 61 -5.09 -3.69 10.79
CA GLN A 61 -4.66 -2.96 11.98
C GLN A 61 -5.13 -1.50 11.92
N ALA A 62 -5.02 -0.83 10.76
CA ALA A 62 -5.57 0.51 10.58
C ALA A 62 -7.09 0.53 10.84
N PHE A 63 -7.84 -0.41 10.25
CA PHE A 63 -9.28 -0.54 10.47
C PHE A 63 -9.64 -0.73 11.94
N ILE A 64 -8.94 -1.57 12.69
CA ILE A 64 -9.22 -1.78 14.12
C ILE A 64 -9.03 -0.49 14.93
N ARG A 65 -8.08 0.35 14.56
CA ARG A 65 -7.85 1.64 15.25
C ARG A 65 -8.86 2.71 14.85
N THR A 66 -9.15 2.82 13.55
CA THR A 66 -9.94 3.92 12.99
C THR A 66 -11.42 3.59 12.81
N HIS A 67 -11.78 2.30 12.84
CA HIS A 67 -13.08 1.76 12.45
C HIS A 67 -13.48 2.11 11.01
N ALA A 68 -12.50 2.38 10.15
CA ALA A 68 -12.69 2.77 8.76
C ALA A 68 -11.64 2.15 7.83
N MET A 69 -12.04 1.91 6.59
CA MET A 69 -11.13 1.59 5.48
C MET A 69 -10.92 2.86 4.66
N PHE A 70 -9.73 3.02 4.08
CA PHE A 70 -9.38 4.23 3.35
C PHE A 70 -9.19 3.95 1.86
N GLU A 71 -9.53 4.94 1.05
CA GLU A 71 -9.28 4.96 -0.40
C GLU A 71 -7.80 4.71 -0.73
N LYS A 72 -6.91 5.33 0.05
CA LYS A 72 -5.46 5.26 -0.09
C LYS A 72 -4.81 5.23 1.29
N TYR A 73 -3.64 4.58 1.39
CA TYR A 73 -2.91 4.42 2.64
C TYR A 73 -1.54 5.08 2.57
N ASN A 74 -1.13 5.75 3.66
CA ASN A 74 0.24 6.23 3.79
C ASN A 74 1.17 5.05 4.11
N VAL A 75 2.11 4.78 3.20
CA VAL A 75 3.13 3.72 3.27
C VAL A 75 4.54 4.27 3.49
N THR A 76 4.67 5.52 3.90
CA THR A 76 5.95 6.13 4.26
C THR A 76 6.65 5.34 5.37
N THR A 77 7.98 5.29 5.32
CA THR A 77 8.77 4.66 6.40
C THR A 77 8.92 5.57 7.61
N LEU A 78 8.45 6.82 7.52
CA LEU A 78 8.54 7.82 8.57
C LEU A 78 7.55 7.61 9.70
N THR A 79 6.49 6.82 9.47
CA THR A 79 5.49 6.49 10.49
C THR A 79 5.62 5.03 10.90
N GLU A 80 5.38 4.74 12.19
CA GLU A 80 5.31 3.36 12.69
C GLU A 80 4.04 2.65 12.26
N GLU A 81 2.95 3.40 12.10
CA GLU A 81 1.65 2.87 11.74
C GLU A 81 1.23 3.27 10.33
N MET A 82 0.50 2.38 9.67
CA MET A 82 -0.20 2.69 8.44
C MET A 82 -1.45 3.52 8.75
N SER A 83 -1.61 4.64 8.08
CA SER A 83 -2.74 5.57 8.21
C SER A 83 -3.40 5.81 6.86
N ALA A 84 -4.47 6.62 6.86
CA ALA A 84 -4.99 7.19 5.64
C ALA A 84 -3.88 7.95 4.89
N GLY A 85 -3.88 7.83 3.56
CA GLY A 85 -3.05 8.62 2.65
C GLY A 85 -3.59 10.04 2.50
N GLY A 86 -2.88 10.88 1.76
CA GLY A 86 -3.23 12.30 1.63
C GLY A 86 -2.86 12.90 0.28
N GLY A 87 -2.86 14.24 0.22
CA GLY A 87 -2.49 15.01 -0.96
C GLY A 87 -3.62 15.23 -1.97
N GLY A 88 -3.31 16.01 -3.00
CA GLY A 88 -4.19 16.37 -4.11
C GLY A 88 -5.35 17.28 -3.72
N GLU A 89 -6.44 17.15 -4.47
CA GLU A 89 -7.52 18.14 -4.48
C GLU A 89 -8.56 17.96 -3.36
N TYR A 90 -8.59 16.78 -2.72
CA TYR A 90 -9.60 16.42 -1.73
C TYR A 90 -9.04 15.55 -0.61
N GLU A 91 -9.69 15.62 0.54
CA GLU A 91 -9.43 14.74 1.68
C GLU A 91 -9.67 13.27 1.34
N VAL A 92 -8.98 12.40 2.07
CA VAL A 92 -9.12 10.95 1.94
C VAL A 92 -10.51 10.48 2.37
N GLN A 93 -11.07 9.54 1.60
CA GLN A 93 -12.36 8.92 1.85
C GLN A 93 -12.22 7.58 2.59
#